data_AF-A0AA34Z523-F1
#
_entry.id   AF-A0AA34Z523-F1
#
_cell.length_a   1.000
_cell.length_b   1.000
_cell.length_c   1.000
_cell.angle_alpha   90.00
_cell.angle_beta   90.00
_cell.angle_gamma   90.00
#
_symmetry.space_group_name_H-M   'P 1'
#
loop_
_entity.id
_entity.type
_entity.pdbx_description
1 polymer ?
#
loop_
_entity_poly.entity_id
_entity_poly.type
_entity_poly.pdbx_seq_one_letter_code
_entity_poly.pdbx_strand_id
1 'polypeptide(L)'
;MMFSNQDTYLQRNYQAGWHDLVYLFFNEFSDGQSDKDPEALRRIGQMMAQWYPIDRATTVSELESSINRVLELFNWGFVKMAPAQRELILMHCAWPHAPEHRDEAGWRRASATVLEGAYSQWLVSQGAGNHVPVRWKDNATEDVLIFRYAISE
;
A
#
# COMPACT_ATOMS: atom_id res chain seq x y z
N MET A 1 -10.53 7.07 -34.75
CA MET A 1 -10.64 6.17 -33.58
C MET A 1 -9.28 6.21 -32.88
N MET A 2 -9.09 7.14 -31.95
CA MET A 2 -7.83 7.31 -31.22
C MET A 2 -7.96 6.57 -29.90
N PHE A 3 -7.22 5.47 -29.75
CA PHE A 3 -6.97 4.88 -28.44
C PHE A 3 -6.11 5.87 -27.66
N SER A 4 -6.74 6.65 -26.79
CA SER A 4 -6.06 7.65 -25.98
C SER A 4 -5.34 6.96 -24.83
N ASN A 5 -4.03 6.70 -24.97
CA ASN A 5 -3.01 6.58 -23.91
C ASN A 5 -3.46 6.12 -22.50
N GLN A 6 -4.19 5.02 -22.33
CA GLN A 6 -4.62 4.57 -20.99
C GLN A 6 -3.73 3.48 -20.38
N ASP A 7 -2.75 2.96 -21.12
CA ASP A 7 -1.94 1.80 -20.70
C ASP A 7 -0.58 2.15 -20.06
N THR A 8 -0.33 3.41 -19.67
CA THR A 8 0.98 3.84 -19.09
C THR A 8 0.86 4.49 -17.71
N TYR A 9 -0.19 4.17 -16.94
CA TYR A 9 -0.45 4.78 -15.62
C TYR A 9 -0.31 3.82 -14.42
N LEU A 10 0.13 2.58 -14.63
CA LEU A 10 0.20 1.58 -13.57
C LEU A 10 1.54 1.55 -12.83
N GLN A 11 2.52 2.35 -13.23
CA GLN A 11 3.87 2.38 -12.65
C GLN A 11 4.37 3.83 -12.56
N ARG A 12 4.96 4.20 -11.40
CA ARG A 12 5.65 5.49 -11.25
C ARG A 12 7.13 5.29 -11.52
N ASN A 13 7.74 6.28 -12.17
CA ASN A 13 9.19 6.32 -12.37
C ASN A 13 9.89 6.31 -11.01
N TYR A 14 10.89 5.45 -10.87
CA TYR A 14 11.77 5.44 -9.73
C TYR A 14 12.55 6.77 -9.65
N GLN A 15 12.70 7.31 -8.43
CA GLN A 15 13.52 8.48 -8.13
C GLN A 15 14.69 8.06 -7.23
N ALA A 16 15.91 8.22 -7.74
CA ALA A 16 17.12 7.90 -6.98
C ALA A 16 17.26 8.72 -5.69
N GLY A 17 17.98 8.16 -4.71
CA GLY A 17 18.24 8.76 -3.41
C GLY A 17 17.33 8.21 -2.31
N TRP A 18 16.16 8.83 -2.10
CA TRP A 18 15.30 8.44 -0.97
C TRP A 18 14.66 7.05 -1.16
N HIS A 19 14.35 6.64 -2.40
CA HIS A 19 13.92 5.26 -2.67
C HIS A 19 15.00 4.23 -2.31
N ASP A 20 16.28 4.54 -2.58
CA ASP A 20 17.39 3.66 -2.21
C ASP A 20 17.50 3.52 -0.70
N LEU A 21 17.34 4.62 0.03
CA LEU A 21 17.35 4.61 1.48
C LEU A 21 16.20 3.77 2.05
N VAL A 22 14.99 3.89 1.50
CA VAL A 22 13.84 3.06 1.90
C VAL A 22 14.08 1.59 1.57
N TYR A 23 14.65 1.28 0.41
CA TYR A 23 15.04 -0.09 0.06
C TYR A 23 16.02 -0.67 1.06
N LEU A 24 17.06 0.08 1.44
CA LEU A 24 18.04 -0.36 2.43
C LEU A 24 17.39 -0.63 3.79
N PHE A 25 16.48 0.24 4.25
CA PHE A 25 15.73 -0.01 5.48
C PHE A 25 14.87 -1.28 5.38
N PHE A 26 14.13 -1.44 4.29
CA PHE A 26 13.32 -2.63 4.07
C PHE A 26 14.18 -3.89 4.05
N ASN A 27 15.37 -3.83 3.46
CA ASN A 27 16.32 -4.94 3.47
C ASN A 27 16.78 -5.27 4.90
N GLU A 28 17.15 -4.27 5.72
CA GLU A 28 17.53 -4.52 7.12
C GLU A 28 16.39 -5.16 7.94
N PHE A 29 15.15 -4.73 7.71
CA PHE A 29 13.97 -5.36 8.35
C PHE A 29 13.63 -6.74 7.78
N SER A 30 14.20 -7.12 6.62
CA SER A 30 13.88 -8.37 5.91
C SER A 30 15.01 -9.42 5.94
N ASP A 31 16.27 -9.00 6.08
CA ASP A 31 17.48 -9.78 5.81
C ASP A 31 18.34 -10.05 7.08
N GLY A 32 17.88 -9.59 8.25
CA GLY A 32 18.47 -9.94 9.54
C GLY A 32 18.24 -11.41 9.90
N GLN A 33 19.32 -12.16 10.12
CA GLN A 33 19.28 -13.57 10.52
C GLN A 33 18.48 -13.79 11.82
N SER A 34 17.47 -14.66 11.75
CA SER A 34 16.55 -15.16 12.81
C SER A 34 15.38 -14.23 13.23
N ASP A 35 14.16 -14.79 13.16
CA ASP A 35 12.83 -14.18 13.42
C ASP A 35 12.51 -12.88 12.68
N LYS A 36 12.10 -13.05 11.41
CA LYS A 36 11.47 -12.01 10.59
C LYS A 36 10.23 -11.48 11.31
N ASP A 37 10.24 -10.22 11.72
CA ASP A 37 9.07 -9.56 12.30
C ASP A 37 8.35 -8.71 11.22
N PRO A 38 7.48 -9.30 10.38
CA PRO A 38 6.66 -8.51 9.45
C PRO A 38 5.76 -7.50 10.18
N GLU A 39 5.54 -7.66 11.49
CA GLU A 39 4.83 -6.67 12.27
C GLU A 39 5.61 -5.37 12.40
N ALA A 40 6.94 -5.37 12.32
CA ALA A 40 7.73 -4.13 12.33
C ALA A 40 7.39 -3.24 11.13
N LEU A 41 7.35 -3.80 9.92
CA LEU A 41 6.96 -3.08 8.71
C LEU A 41 5.48 -2.62 8.78
N ARG A 42 4.58 -3.46 9.31
CA ARG A 42 3.18 -3.06 9.54
C ARG A 42 3.08 -1.89 10.53
N ARG A 43 3.85 -1.92 11.63
CA ARG A 43 3.89 -0.83 12.61
C ARG A 43 4.39 0.47 11.98
N ILE A 44 5.40 0.42 11.12
CA ILE A 44 5.86 1.60 10.35
C ILE A 44 4.71 2.17 9.51
N GLY A 45 3.96 1.31 8.81
CA GLY A 45 2.78 1.72 8.05
C GLY A 45 1.70 2.37 8.92
N GLN A 46 1.39 1.78 10.08
CA GLN A 46 0.43 2.32 11.05
C GLN A 46 0.87 3.68 11.59
N MET A 47 2.15 3.83 11.96
CA MET A 47 2.70 5.10 12.44
C MET A 47 2.62 6.18 11.35
N MET A 48 2.95 5.84 10.10
CA MET A 48 2.79 6.76 8.97
C MET A 48 1.33 7.22 8.85
N ALA A 49 0.37 6.30 8.87
CA ALA A 49 -1.04 6.62 8.77
C ALA A 49 -1.58 7.45 9.96
N GLN A 50 -0.96 7.33 11.15
CA GLN A 50 -1.27 8.19 12.29
C GLN A 50 -0.70 9.60 12.13
N TRP A 51 0.50 9.74 11.56
CA TRP A 51 1.13 11.04 11.29
C TRP A 51 0.46 11.78 10.14
N TYR A 52 -0.10 11.04 9.18
CA TYR A 52 -0.84 11.55 8.03
C TYR A 52 -2.28 11.03 8.06
N PRO A 53 -3.12 11.58 8.97
CA PRO A 53 -4.51 11.16 9.07
C PRO A 53 -5.29 11.57 7.82
N ILE A 54 -6.32 10.79 7.51
CA ILE A 54 -7.29 11.10 6.45
C ILE A 54 -8.55 11.73 7.06
N ASP A 55 -9.20 12.58 6.29
CA ASP A 55 -10.49 13.16 6.65
C ASP A 55 -11.56 12.07 6.79
N ARG A 56 -12.62 12.36 7.55
CA ARG A 56 -13.78 11.48 7.63
C ARG A 56 -14.48 11.40 6.26
N ALA A 57 -14.65 10.19 5.76
CA ALA A 57 -15.35 9.87 4.53
C ALA A 57 -16.70 9.21 4.83
N THR A 58 -17.71 9.55 4.06
CA THR A 58 -19.06 8.96 4.12
C THR A 58 -19.33 7.99 2.97
N THR A 59 -18.50 8.05 1.92
CA THR A 59 -18.56 7.14 0.77
C THR A 59 -17.21 6.49 0.50
N VAL A 60 -17.21 5.35 -0.20
CA VAL A 60 -15.97 4.68 -0.65
C VAL A 60 -15.16 5.58 -1.58
N SER A 61 -15.82 6.41 -2.41
CA SER A 61 -15.16 7.35 -3.31
C SER A 61 -14.45 8.48 -2.56
N GLU A 62 -15.05 8.99 -1.48
CA GLU A 62 -14.41 9.99 -0.61
C GLU A 62 -13.22 9.39 0.11
N LEU A 63 -13.36 8.16 0.62
CA LEU A 63 -12.27 7.44 1.27
C LEU A 63 -11.08 7.22 0.33
N GLU A 64 -11.35 6.75 -0.89
CA GLU A 64 -10.34 6.61 -1.95
C GLU A 64 -9.62 7.94 -2.20
N SER A 65 -10.37 9.03 -2.33
CA SER A 65 -9.82 10.36 -2.62
C SER A 65 -8.93 10.88 -1.48
N SER A 66 -9.38 10.73 -0.22
CA SER A 66 -8.63 11.15 0.96
C SER A 66 -7.31 10.39 1.11
N ILE A 67 -7.33 9.07 0.89
CA ILE A 67 -6.13 8.23 0.94
C ILE A 67 -5.17 8.61 -0.20
N ASN A 68 -5.69 8.79 -1.41
CA ASN A 68 -4.86 9.16 -2.57
C ASN A 68 -4.13 10.48 -2.38
N ARG A 69 -4.75 11.46 -1.71
CA ARG A 69 -4.08 12.72 -1.36
C ARG A 69 -2.87 12.53 -0.46
N VAL A 70 -2.92 11.58 0.48
CA VAL A 70 -1.78 11.26 1.34
C VAL A 70 -0.71 10.50 0.56
N LEU A 71 -1.08 9.49 -0.22
CA LEU A 71 -0.13 8.71 -1.04
C LEU A 71 0.64 9.59 -2.03
N GLU A 72 -0.01 10.62 -2.57
CA GLU A 72 0.61 11.59 -3.48
C GLU A 72 1.77 12.36 -2.83
N LEU A 73 1.69 12.69 -1.53
CA LEU A 73 2.76 13.38 -0.79
C LEU A 73 4.08 12.61 -0.82
N PHE A 74 3.99 11.27 -0.87
CA PHE A 74 5.14 10.38 -0.87
C PHE A 74 5.52 9.89 -2.27
N ASN A 75 4.79 10.31 -3.31
CA ASN A 75 4.92 9.74 -4.65
C ASN A 75 4.67 8.21 -4.67
N TRP A 76 3.80 7.71 -3.79
CA TRP A 76 3.52 6.27 -3.57
C TRP A 76 2.33 5.78 -4.40
N GLY A 77 2.23 6.18 -5.67
CA GLY A 77 1.15 5.67 -6.53
C GLY A 77 -0.23 6.19 -6.15
N PHE A 78 -1.25 5.33 -6.31
CA PHE A 78 -2.64 5.59 -5.94
C PHE A 78 -3.38 4.28 -5.68
N VAL A 79 -4.51 4.35 -4.99
CA VAL A 79 -5.42 3.24 -4.72
C VAL A 79 -6.74 3.43 -5.45
N LYS A 80 -7.29 2.31 -5.92
CA LYS A 80 -8.68 2.16 -6.36
C LYS A 80 -9.42 1.23 -5.42
N MET A 81 -10.63 1.61 -5.03
CA MET A 81 -11.44 0.88 -4.07
C MET A 81 -12.73 0.40 -4.70
N ALA A 82 -13.02 -0.90 -4.52
CA ALA A 82 -14.26 -1.50 -4.99
C ALA A 82 -14.93 -2.25 -3.83
N PRO A 83 -16.19 -1.92 -3.50
CA PRO A 83 -16.96 -2.75 -2.59
C PRO A 83 -17.23 -4.10 -3.25
N ALA A 84 -17.01 -5.17 -2.50
CA ALA A 84 -17.45 -6.53 -2.79
C ALA A 84 -18.39 -6.97 -1.65
N GLN A 85 -19.28 -7.94 -1.89
CA GLN A 85 -20.43 -8.25 -1.02
C GLN A 85 -20.19 -8.13 0.50
N ARG A 86 -19.07 -8.63 1.02
CA ARG A 86 -18.69 -8.57 2.44
C ARG A 86 -17.26 -8.05 2.65
N GLU A 87 -16.71 -7.39 1.64
CA GLU A 87 -15.31 -6.98 1.63
C GLU A 87 -15.11 -5.65 0.92
N LEU A 88 -14.04 -4.96 1.26
CA LEU A 88 -13.51 -3.86 0.48
C LEU A 88 -12.23 -4.35 -0.21
N ILE A 89 -12.19 -4.26 -1.53
CA ILE A 89 -11.00 -4.54 -2.33
C ILE A 89 -10.27 -3.23 -2.57
N LEU A 90 -8.98 -3.20 -2.26
CA LEU A 90 -8.10 -2.07 -2.54
C LEU A 90 -7.07 -2.52 -3.57
N MET A 91 -7.07 -1.89 -4.73
CA MET A 91 -6.08 -2.08 -5.79
C MET A 91 -5.11 -0.91 -5.76
N HIS A 92 -3.90 -1.15 -5.26
CA HIS A 92 -2.86 -0.14 -5.25
C HIS A 92 -2.01 -0.25 -6.51
N CYS A 93 -1.96 0.84 -7.26
CA CYS A 93 -1.33 0.96 -8.56
C CYS A 93 -0.19 1.98 -8.48
N ALA A 94 0.73 1.88 -9.42
CA ALA A 94 1.80 2.85 -9.60
C ALA A 94 2.74 2.98 -8.40
N TRP A 95 2.96 1.86 -7.71
CA TRP A 95 4.01 1.76 -6.70
C TRP A 95 5.40 1.92 -7.36
N PRO A 96 6.36 2.59 -6.70
CA PRO A 96 7.70 2.73 -7.25
C PRO A 96 8.41 1.38 -7.48
N HIS A 97 9.14 1.29 -8.61
CA HIS A 97 10.03 0.16 -8.86
C HIS A 97 11.11 0.01 -7.81
N ALA A 98 11.56 -1.23 -7.60
CA ALA A 98 12.79 -1.47 -6.86
C ALA A 98 13.96 -0.74 -7.54
N PRO A 99 14.99 -0.32 -6.79
CA PRO A 99 16.22 0.18 -7.39
C PRO A 99 16.82 -0.86 -8.35
N GLU A 100 17.52 -0.39 -9.38
CA GLU A 100 18.07 -1.24 -10.43
C GLU A 100 18.97 -2.36 -9.86
N HIS A 101 18.84 -3.59 -10.39
CA HIS A 101 19.60 -4.78 -9.99
C HIS A 101 19.41 -5.25 -8.53
N ARG A 102 18.27 -4.93 -7.90
CA ARG A 102 17.92 -5.35 -6.53
C ARG A 102 16.81 -6.39 -6.48
N ASP A 103 16.60 -6.97 -5.28
CA ASP A 103 15.54 -7.97 -5.05
C ASP A 103 14.15 -7.32 -5.14
N GLU A 104 13.54 -7.44 -6.31
CA GLU A 104 12.21 -6.92 -6.59
C GLU A 104 11.12 -7.63 -5.77
N ALA A 105 11.26 -8.93 -5.52
CA ALA A 105 10.28 -9.70 -4.75
C ALA A 105 10.31 -9.30 -3.26
N GLY A 106 11.50 -9.09 -2.70
CA GLY A 106 11.71 -8.55 -1.37
C GLY A 106 11.17 -7.13 -1.23
N TRP A 107 11.51 -6.25 -2.18
CA TRP A 107 10.98 -4.89 -2.24
C TRP A 107 9.45 -4.86 -2.26
N ARG A 108 8.84 -5.65 -3.14
CA ARG A 108 7.39 -5.76 -3.28
C ARG A 108 6.73 -6.22 -1.99
N ARG A 109 7.26 -7.29 -1.37
CA ARG A 109 6.72 -7.85 -0.12
C ARG A 109 6.82 -6.86 1.03
N ALA A 110 7.97 -6.18 1.19
CA ALA A 110 8.16 -5.20 2.25
C ALA A 110 7.23 -4.00 2.07
N SER A 111 7.13 -3.50 0.84
CA SER A 111 6.23 -2.41 0.45
C SER A 111 4.77 -2.74 0.73
N ALA A 112 4.31 -3.93 0.31
CA ALA A 112 2.96 -4.40 0.59
C ALA A 112 2.70 -4.49 2.09
N THR A 113 3.68 -4.95 2.88
CA THR A 113 3.55 -5.10 4.34
C THR A 113 3.43 -3.74 5.06
N VAL A 114 4.16 -2.72 4.59
CA VAL A 114 3.98 -1.33 5.06
C VAL A 114 2.59 -0.80 4.70
N LEU A 115 2.13 -1.03 3.47
CA LEU A 115 0.81 -0.61 3.02
C LEU A 115 -0.33 -1.32 3.78
N GLU A 116 -0.18 -2.60 4.16
CA GLU A 116 -1.14 -3.30 5.04
C GLU A 116 -1.36 -2.53 6.35
N GLY A 117 -0.27 -2.08 6.98
CA GLY A 117 -0.32 -1.31 8.21
C GLY A 117 -1.02 0.03 8.04
N ALA A 118 -0.66 0.77 6.98
CA ALA A 118 -1.23 2.07 6.68
C ALA A 118 -2.73 1.99 6.38
N TYR A 119 -3.14 1.09 5.47
CA TYR A 119 -4.54 0.91 5.13
C TYR A 119 -5.37 0.45 6.32
N SER A 120 -4.86 -0.48 7.14
CA SER A 120 -5.57 -0.93 8.34
C SER A 120 -5.83 0.24 9.28
N GLN A 121 -4.82 1.07 9.54
CA GLN A 121 -4.95 2.22 10.43
C GLN A 121 -5.90 3.29 9.89
N TRP A 122 -5.86 3.58 8.60
CA TRP A 122 -6.80 4.52 7.99
C TRP A 122 -8.24 4.00 8.01
N LEU A 123 -8.48 2.71 7.74
CA LEU A 123 -9.83 2.16 7.87
C LEU A 123 -10.34 2.21 9.31
N VAL A 124 -9.48 1.89 10.29
CA VAL A 124 -9.82 2.02 11.72
C VAL A 124 -10.22 3.44 12.09
N SER A 125 -9.54 4.47 11.55
CA SER A 125 -9.89 5.87 11.82
C SER A 125 -11.25 6.29 11.25
N GLN A 126 -11.77 5.56 10.24
CA GLN A 126 -13.11 5.74 9.69
C GLN A 126 -14.21 4.99 10.45
N GLY A 127 -13.86 4.27 11.52
CA GLY A 127 -14.79 3.49 12.33
C GLY A 127 -14.87 2.01 11.93
N ALA A 128 -13.94 1.51 11.11
CA ALA A 128 -13.75 0.07 10.99
C ALA A 128 -13.35 -0.50 12.36
N GLY A 129 -13.95 -1.62 12.77
CA GLY A 129 -13.59 -2.27 14.03
C GLY A 129 -12.12 -2.71 14.03
N ASN A 130 -11.43 -2.59 15.16
CA ASN A 130 -10.00 -2.91 15.34
C ASN A 130 -9.60 -4.37 15.08
N HIS A 131 -10.55 -5.24 14.71
CA HIS A 131 -10.36 -6.69 14.68
C HIS A 131 -10.08 -7.26 13.28
N VAL A 132 -10.31 -6.48 12.22
CA VAL A 132 -10.09 -6.93 10.84
C VAL A 132 -8.98 -6.11 10.21
N PRO A 133 -7.77 -6.66 10.02
CA PRO A 133 -6.72 -5.96 9.32
C PRO A 133 -6.93 -6.02 7.80
N VAL A 134 -6.43 -5.00 7.10
CA VAL A 134 -6.22 -5.06 5.65
C VAL A 134 -5.05 -5.99 5.37
N ARG A 135 -5.25 -6.95 4.46
CA ARG A 135 -4.22 -7.93 4.09
C ARG A 135 -3.94 -7.92 2.60
N TRP A 136 -2.67 -7.93 2.25
CA TRP A 136 -2.20 -8.10 0.90
C TRP A 136 -2.48 -9.55 0.46
N LYS A 137 -3.10 -9.69 -0.70
CA LYS A 137 -3.23 -10.96 -1.39
C LYS A 137 -2.06 -11.04 -2.36
N ASP A 138 -1.11 -11.92 -2.05
CA ASP A 138 -0.04 -12.25 -2.99
C ASP A 138 -0.67 -12.65 -4.33
N ASN A 139 -0.28 -11.93 -5.39
CA ASN A 139 -0.88 -12.00 -6.70
C ASN A 139 0.23 -12.04 -7.74
N ALA A 140 -0.06 -12.68 -8.89
CA ALA A 140 0.91 -12.84 -9.96
C ALA A 140 1.08 -11.56 -10.82
N THR A 141 0.33 -10.50 -10.56
CA THR A 141 0.35 -9.28 -11.38
C THR A 141 1.38 -8.29 -10.83
N GLU A 142 2.54 -8.19 -11.47
CA GLU A 142 3.67 -7.36 -11.03
C GLU A 142 3.33 -5.86 -10.90
N ASP A 143 2.26 -5.38 -11.54
CA ASP A 143 1.96 -3.94 -11.58
C ASP A 143 1.02 -3.44 -10.48
N VAL A 144 0.34 -4.34 -9.77
CA VAL A 144 -0.73 -3.97 -8.82
C VAL A 144 -0.64 -4.78 -7.54
N LEU A 145 -0.70 -4.10 -6.39
CA LEU A 145 -0.85 -4.74 -5.09
C LEU A 145 -2.34 -4.78 -4.73
N ILE A 146 -2.89 -5.98 -4.56
CA ILE A 146 -4.31 -6.16 -4.21
C ILE A 146 -4.43 -6.45 -2.72
N PHE A 147 -5.20 -5.64 -2.02
CA PHE A 147 -5.50 -5.83 -0.61
C PHE A 147 -6.98 -6.11 -0.39
N ARG A 148 -7.28 -6.84 0.68
CA ARG A 148 -8.63 -7.17 1.09
C ARG A 148 -8.85 -6.75 2.54
N TYR A 149 -10.00 -6.13 2.77
CA TYR A 149 -10.58 -5.92 4.08
C TYR A 149 -11.91 -6.68 4.11
N ALA A 150 -12.06 -7.66 4.99
CA ALA A 150 -13.25 -8.52 5.04
C ALA A 150 -13.91 -8.44 6.41
N ILE A 151 -15.15 -7.95 6.48
CA ILE A 151 -15.86 -7.87 7.75
C ILE A 151 -16.21 -9.29 8.19
N SER A 152 -15.58 -9.76 9.27
CA SER A 152 -15.94 -11.04 9.91
C SER A 152 -17.40 -10.97 10.41
N GLU A 153 -18.17 -12.04 10.21
CA GLU A 153 -19.53 -12.20 10.76
C GLU A 153 -19.56 -12.19 12.29
#